data_AF-A0A1G2VSU6-F1
#
_entry.id   AF-A0A1G2VSU6-F1
#
_cell.length_a   1.000
_cell.length_b   1.000
_cell.length_c   1.000
_cell.angle_alpha   90.00
_cell.angle_beta   90.00
_cell.angle_gamma   90.00
#
_symmetry.space_group_name_H-M   'P 1'
#
loop_
_entity.id
_entity.type
_entity.pdbx_description
1 polymer ?
#
loop_
_entity_poly.entity_id
_entity_poly.type
_entity_poly.pdbx_seq_one_letter_code
_entity_poly.pdbx_strand_id
1 'polypeptide(L)'
;MVLLPRGNPVKENVNPGKINLPAALEKLQIGKFSGYLRFDFAEETGVIIFENGRLISALFEGSSQRLIAYDAIATIFEISLEGNGRLNVYRLAPSLALSVHALLHGDLLYKGQELKLIDIKSLLGRLKVMAMSGCLRIYTSDRVALIFYRDGSPLGFFHDGSTDIETTADNSLSVARMPGAKVDVLTTKGAGEGMLADLMKSADVTALWNKAQGELARRSRTVEEETLRVRSVREKDRRQNLLAVLTAVSVKHLGKIGGSMVEKEFEKSLSGALDEASLMVFYDRLSKAAKLVAGASKINSMLDEMKKGAKGILEEG
;
A
#
# COMPACT_ATOMS: atom_id res chain seq x y z
N MET A 1 -6.03 -15.28 0.61
CA MET A 1 -4.57 -15.55 0.66
C MET A 1 -4.23 -16.67 -0.31
N VAL A 2 -3.49 -16.31 -1.35
CA VAL A 2 -2.99 -17.27 -2.34
C VAL A 2 -1.70 -17.90 -1.83
N LEU A 3 -1.77 -19.15 -1.39
CA LEU A 3 -0.58 -19.95 -1.09
C LEU A 3 -0.05 -20.55 -2.40
N LEU A 4 1.08 -20.00 -2.85
CA LEU A 4 1.85 -20.53 -3.96
C LEU A 4 3.16 -21.14 -3.43
N PRO A 5 3.52 -22.34 -3.88
CA PRO A 5 4.77 -22.97 -3.53
C PRO A 5 5.96 -22.17 -4.03
N ARG A 6 6.96 -22.03 -3.16
CA ARG A 6 8.18 -21.26 -3.46
C ARG A 6 9.10 -22.07 -4.37
N GLY A 7 9.31 -21.59 -5.59
CA GLY A 7 10.33 -22.11 -6.51
C GLY A 7 11.75 -21.71 -6.09
N ASN A 8 12.70 -21.72 -7.03
CA ASN A 8 14.04 -21.20 -6.78
C ASN A 8 14.00 -19.66 -6.70
N PRO A 9 14.38 -19.04 -5.57
CA PRO A 9 14.36 -17.59 -5.43
C PRO A 9 15.40 -16.93 -6.35
N VAL A 10 14.95 -16.02 -7.20
CA VAL A 10 15.81 -15.15 -8.03
C VAL A 10 16.11 -13.84 -7.29
N LYS A 11 15.09 -13.28 -6.64
CA LYS A 11 15.14 -12.08 -5.80
C LYS A 11 14.09 -12.20 -4.72
N GLU A 12 14.40 -11.78 -3.51
CA GLU A 12 13.47 -11.80 -2.38
C GLU A 12 13.56 -10.52 -1.57
N ASN A 13 12.45 -10.17 -0.92
CA ASN A 13 12.32 -9.04 0.00
C ASN A 13 12.75 -7.69 -0.60
N VAL A 14 12.50 -7.49 -1.90
CA VAL A 14 12.84 -6.22 -2.57
C VAL A 14 11.66 -5.25 -2.42
N ASN A 15 11.92 -3.97 -2.13
CA ASN A 15 10.87 -2.96 -2.13
C ASN A 15 10.49 -2.61 -3.58
N PRO A 16 9.24 -2.90 -4.03
CA PRO A 16 8.86 -2.70 -5.43
C PRO A 16 8.78 -1.21 -5.81
N GLY A 17 8.54 -0.29 -4.87
CA GLY A 17 8.53 1.16 -5.13
C GLY A 17 9.91 1.76 -5.42
N LYS A 18 11.00 1.03 -5.12
CA LYS A 18 12.38 1.44 -5.42
C LYS A 18 12.89 0.88 -6.75
N ILE A 19 12.06 0.16 -7.50
CA ILE A 19 12.43 -0.49 -8.75
C ILE A 19 11.60 0.11 -9.88
N ASN A 20 12.20 0.29 -11.05
CA ASN A 20 11.44 0.49 -12.28
C ASN A 20 10.82 -0.85 -12.70
N LEU A 21 9.57 -1.10 -12.28
CA LEU A 21 8.87 -2.35 -12.57
C LEU A 21 8.71 -2.61 -14.08
N PRO A 22 8.32 -1.65 -14.93
CA PRO A 22 8.29 -1.86 -16.38
C PRO A 22 9.61 -2.40 -16.95
N ALA A 23 10.73 -1.76 -16.62
CA ALA A 23 12.05 -2.21 -17.09
C ALA A 23 12.43 -3.59 -16.51
N ALA A 24 12.00 -3.91 -15.29
CA ALA A 24 12.19 -5.24 -14.72
C ALA A 24 11.40 -6.31 -15.46
N LEU A 25 10.12 -6.05 -15.78
CA LEU A 25 9.27 -6.96 -16.55
C LEU A 25 9.80 -7.17 -17.98
N GLU A 26 10.28 -6.11 -18.63
CA GLU A 26 10.93 -6.20 -19.95
C GLU A 26 12.18 -7.07 -19.93
N LYS A 27 13.03 -6.95 -18.89
CA LYS A 27 14.20 -7.82 -18.72
C LYS A 27 13.81 -9.29 -18.56
N LEU A 28 12.72 -9.58 -17.84
CA LEU A 28 12.20 -10.95 -17.71
C LEU A 28 11.67 -11.48 -19.05
N GLN A 29 11.04 -10.63 -19.86
CA GLN A 29 10.60 -10.96 -21.20
C GLN A 29 11.78 -11.31 -22.12
N ILE A 30 12.77 -10.43 -22.23
CA ILE A 30 13.97 -10.64 -23.07
C ILE A 30 14.75 -11.89 -22.60
N GLY A 31 14.86 -12.07 -21.29
CA GLY A 31 15.55 -13.20 -20.68
C GLY A 31 14.81 -14.55 -20.76
N LYS A 32 13.67 -14.62 -21.45
CA LYS A 32 12.82 -15.82 -21.55
C LYS A 32 12.48 -16.43 -20.18
N PHE A 33 12.23 -15.59 -19.19
CA PHE A 33 11.97 -16.03 -17.83
C PHE A 33 10.70 -16.89 -17.74
N SER A 34 10.74 -17.91 -16.87
CA SER A 34 9.59 -18.74 -16.49
C SER A 34 9.48 -18.79 -14.97
N GLY A 35 8.29 -18.52 -14.45
CA GLY A 35 8.05 -18.40 -13.02
C GLY A 35 7.04 -17.32 -12.68
N TYR A 36 7.09 -16.80 -11.47
CA TYR A 36 6.18 -15.74 -11.04
C TYR A 36 6.86 -14.72 -10.13
N LEU A 37 6.29 -13.52 -10.15
CA LEU A 37 6.57 -12.44 -9.22
C LEU A 37 5.41 -12.40 -8.23
N ARG A 38 5.71 -12.30 -6.95
CA ARG A 38 4.76 -12.17 -5.86
C ARG A 38 5.01 -10.85 -5.13
N PHE A 39 3.95 -10.08 -5.00
CA PHE A 39 3.91 -8.81 -4.29
C PHE A 39 3.08 -9.03 -3.02
N ASP A 40 3.72 -8.96 -1.87
CA ASP A 40 3.06 -9.04 -0.57
C ASP A 40 2.91 -7.61 -0.02
N PHE A 41 1.66 -7.19 0.18
CA PHE A 41 1.28 -5.95 0.84
C PHE A 41 0.70 -6.27 2.23
N ALA A 42 0.20 -5.27 2.97
CA ALA A 42 -0.28 -5.46 4.33
C ALA A 42 -1.43 -6.49 4.41
N GLU A 43 -2.44 -6.33 3.54
CA GLU A 43 -3.61 -7.24 3.47
C GLU A 43 -3.88 -7.75 2.05
N GLU A 44 -3.09 -7.33 1.06
CA GLU A 44 -3.28 -7.72 -0.34
C GLU A 44 -2.10 -8.51 -0.88
N THR A 45 -2.35 -9.25 -1.96
CA THR A 45 -1.32 -10.00 -2.68
C THR A 45 -1.49 -9.81 -4.17
N GLY A 46 -0.40 -9.43 -4.84
CA GLY A 46 -0.27 -9.41 -6.29
C GLY A 46 0.56 -10.58 -6.80
N VAL A 47 0.18 -11.18 -7.93
CA VAL A 47 0.96 -12.22 -8.61
C VAL A 47 1.01 -11.93 -10.10
N ILE A 48 2.21 -11.97 -10.69
CA ILE A 48 2.44 -11.89 -12.14
C ILE A 48 3.19 -13.14 -12.58
N ILE A 49 2.72 -13.83 -13.62
CA ILE A 49 3.28 -15.09 -14.09
C ILE A 49 3.86 -14.92 -15.48
N PHE A 50 5.06 -15.46 -15.66
CA PHE A 50 5.76 -15.55 -16.93
C PHE A 50 5.96 -16.99 -17.37
N GLU A 51 5.83 -17.22 -18.67
CA GLU A 51 6.23 -18.46 -19.34
C GLU A 51 7.10 -18.11 -20.56
N ASN A 52 8.36 -18.55 -20.55
CA ASN A 52 9.34 -18.32 -21.62
C ASN A 52 9.42 -16.85 -22.08
N GLY A 53 9.34 -15.92 -21.13
CA GLY A 53 9.36 -14.47 -21.37
C GLY A 53 8.01 -13.85 -21.70
N ARG A 54 6.96 -14.64 -21.85
CA ARG A 54 5.60 -14.16 -22.10
C ARG A 54 4.91 -13.91 -20.77
N LEU A 55 4.30 -12.75 -20.59
CA LEU A 55 3.50 -12.48 -19.39
C LEU A 55 2.11 -13.06 -19.62
N ILE A 56 1.86 -14.23 -19.04
CA ILE A 56 0.65 -15.01 -19.32
C ILE A 56 -0.50 -14.75 -18.34
N SER A 57 -0.20 -14.13 -17.19
CA SER A 57 -1.20 -13.90 -16.14
C SER A 57 -0.78 -12.81 -15.19
N ALA A 58 -1.76 -12.03 -14.75
CA ALA A 58 -1.66 -11.17 -13.58
C ALA A 58 -2.92 -11.33 -12.73
N LEU A 59 -2.76 -11.35 -11.41
CA LEU A 59 -3.82 -11.47 -10.42
C LEU A 59 -3.50 -10.52 -9.26
N PHE A 60 -4.51 -9.82 -8.78
CA PHE A 60 -4.45 -9.08 -7.53
C PHE A 60 -5.61 -9.53 -6.64
N GLU A 61 -5.32 -9.88 -5.39
CA GLU A 61 -6.30 -10.31 -4.39
C GLU A 61 -6.17 -9.40 -3.16
N GLY A 62 -7.17 -8.56 -2.94
CA GLY A 62 -7.36 -7.76 -1.72
C GLY A 62 -8.57 -8.25 -0.92
N SER A 63 -8.87 -7.56 0.18
CA SER A 63 -9.93 -7.95 1.11
C SER A 63 -11.34 -7.88 0.51
N SER A 64 -11.59 -6.99 -0.46
CA SER A 64 -12.90 -6.82 -1.11
C SER A 64 -12.90 -7.05 -2.63
N GLN A 65 -11.73 -7.16 -3.25
CA GLN A 65 -11.61 -7.23 -4.70
C GLN A 65 -10.60 -8.27 -5.18
N ARG A 66 -10.95 -8.91 -6.29
CA ARG A 66 -10.07 -9.78 -7.06
C ARG A 66 -10.00 -9.28 -8.49
N LEU A 67 -8.83 -8.83 -8.91
CA LEU A 67 -8.59 -8.27 -10.23
C LEU A 67 -7.68 -9.21 -11.02
N ILE A 68 -7.82 -9.19 -12.35
CA ILE A 68 -7.02 -10.02 -13.27
C ILE A 68 -6.45 -9.17 -14.39
N ALA A 69 -5.45 -9.72 -15.08
CA ALA A 69 -4.84 -9.11 -16.27
C ALA A 69 -4.44 -7.64 -16.04
N TYR A 70 -4.89 -6.71 -16.87
CA TYR A 70 -4.44 -5.32 -16.86
C TYR A 70 -4.82 -4.57 -15.59
N ASP A 71 -6.02 -4.82 -15.07
CA ASP A 71 -6.49 -4.19 -13.82
C ASP A 71 -5.61 -4.64 -12.65
N ALA A 72 -5.23 -5.92 -12.62
CA ALA A 72 -4.28 -6.42 -11.62
C ALA A 72 -2.90 -5.76 -11.75
N ILE A 73 -2.36 -5.61 -12.97
CA ILE A 73 -1.06 -4.95 -13.19
C ILE A 73 -1.10 -3.49 -12.73
N ALA A 74 -2.16 -2.76 -13.12
CA ALA A 74 -2.34 -1.36 -12.74
C ALA A 74 -2.39 -1.20 -11.22
N THR A 75 -3.21 -1.98 -10.53
CA THR A 75 -3.32 -1.94 -9.06
C THR A 75 -2.02 -2.34 -8.37
N ILE A 76 -1.33 -3.38 -8.86
CA ILE A 76 -0.01 -3.76 -8.33
C ILE A 76 0.97 -2.60 -8.44
N PHE A 77 0.99 -1.88 -9.56
CA PHE A 77 1.88 -0.74 -9.78
C PHE A 77 1.56 0.43 -8.85
N GLU A 78 0.28 0.79 -8.73
CA GLU A 78 -0.18 1.85 -7.84
C GLU A 78 0.25 1.59 -6.38
N ILE A 79 -0.05 0.41 -5.84
CA ILE A 79 0.28 0.07 -4.45
C ILE A 79 1.79 -0.13 -4.26
N SER A 80 2.49 -0.63 -5.28
CA SER A 80 3.95 -0.77 -5.23
C SER A 80 4.66 0.58 -5.03
N LEU A 81 4.16 1.64 -5.67
CA LEU A 81 4.72 2.99 -5.58
C LEU A 81 4.56 3.62 -4.19
N GLU A 82 3.63 3.13 -3.37
CA GLU A 82 3.48 3.57 -1.96
C GLU A 82 4.67 3.12 -1.10
N GLY A 83 5.46 2.15 -1.56
CA GLY A 83 6.73 1.77 -0.95
C GLY A 83 6.64 0.82 0.24
N ASN A 84 5.45 0.33 0.59
CA ASN A 84 5.22 -0.57 1.73
C ASN A 84 5.09 -2.05 1.37
N GLY A 85 5.31 -2.41 0.09
CA GLY A 85 5.25 -3.80 -0.38
C GLY A 85 6.57 -4.56 -0.32
N ARG A 86 6.48 -5.88 -0.48
CA ARG A 86 7.62 -6.78 -0.70
C ARG A 86 7.45 -7.55 -2.00
N LEU A 87 8.47 -7.49 -2.86
CA LEU A 87 8.56 -8.24 -4.09
C LEU A 87 9.48 -9.45 -3.90
N ASN A 88 8.95 -10.62 -4.26
CA ASN A 88 9.65 -11.89 -4.35
C ASN A 88 9.50 -12.44 -5.77
N VAL A 89 10.58 -12.98 -6.34
CA VAL A 89 10.62 -13.51 -7.71
C VAL A 89 11.13 -14.94 -7.65
N TYR A 90 10.30 -15.87 -8.10
CA TYR A 90 10.58 -17.30 -8.06
C TYR A 90 10.62 -17.89 -9.46
N ARG A 91 11.73 -18.54 -9.80
CA ARG A 91 11.89 -19.25 -11.07
C ARG A 91 11.26 -20.64 -10.99
N LEU A 92 10.55 -21.02 -12.05
CA LEU A 92 9.90 -22.31 -12.23
C LEU A 92 10.16 -22.86 -13.63
N ALA A 93 9.97 -24.18 -13.81
CA ALA A 93 9.82 -24.76 -15.14
C ALA A 93 8.61 -24.15 -15.89
N PRO A 94 8.65 -24.02 -17.24
CA PRO A 94 7.54 -23.43 -18.01
C PRO A 94 6.19 -24.14 -17.81
N SER A 95 6.20 -25.48 -17.81
CA SER A 95 5.02 -26.32 -17.55
C SER A 95 4.37 -26.02 -16.20
N LEU A 96 5.20 -25.74 -15.20
CA LEU A 96 4.74 -25.42 -13.86
C LEU A 96 4.21 -23.98 -13.76
N ALA A 97 4.79 -23.02 -14.48
CA ALA A 97 4.24 -21.67 -14.57
C ALA A 97 2.81 -21.67 -15.16
N LEU A 98 2.56 -22.47 -16.20
CA LEU A 98 1.22 -22.69 -16.74
C LEU A 98 0.28 -23.34 -15.71
N SER A 99 0.79 -24.29 -14.95
CA SER A 99 0.03 -24.98 -13.90
C SER A 99 -0.36 -24.04 -12.75
N VAL A 100 0.53 -23.11 -12.37
CA VAL A 100 0.24 -22.03 -11.41
C VAL A 100 -0.79 -21.07 -11.97
N HIS A 101 -0.70 -20.67 -13.25
CA HIS A 101 -1.75 -19.87 -13.89
C HIS A 101 -3.11 -20.57 -13.80
N ALA A 102 -3.17 -21.86 -14.15
CA ALA A 102 -4.40 -22.64 -14.10
C ALA A 102 -4.94 -22.74 -12.66
N LEU A 103 -4.07 -22.89 -11.65
CA LEU A 103 -4.46 -22.84 -10.23
C LEU A 103 -5.08 -21.49 -9.85
N LEU A 104 -4.51 -20.38 -10.31
CA LEU A 104 -4.99 -19.03 -9.99
C LEU A 104 -6.30 -18.66 -10.68
N HIS A 105 -6.69 -19.36 -11.74
CA HIS A 105 -7.93 -19.11 -12.46
C HIS A 105 -8.91 -20.29 -12.41
N GLY A 106 -8.56 -21.35 -11.68
CA GLY A 106 -9.36 -22.55 -11.55
C GLY A 106 -10.58 -22.37 -10.67
N ASP A 107 -11.60 -23.18 -10.93
CA ASP A 107 -12.82 -23.27 -10.14
C ASP A 107 -12.57 -24.16 -8.92
N LEU A 108 -12.89 -23.65 -7.74
CA LEU A 108 -12.70 -24.35 -6.48
C LEU A 108 -13.86 -25.31 -6.24
N LEU A 109 -13.60 -26.61 -6.38
CA LEU A 109 -14.60 -27.65 -6.15
C LEU A 109 -14.78 -27.95 -4.66
N TYR A 110 -13.66 -28.06 -3.93
CA TYR A 110 -13.66 -28.28 -2.49
C TYR A 110 -12.65 -27.35 -1.83
N LYS A 111 -13.04 -26.72 -0.72
CA LYS A 111 -12.21 -25.76 0.03
C LYS A 111 -12.02 -26.20 1.48
N GLY A 112 -10.79 -26.10 1.96
CA GLY A 112 -10.40 -26.13 3.38
C GLY A 112 -10.76 -27.41 4.09
N GLN A 113 -10.83 -28.53 3.37
CA GLN A 113 -11.25 -29.79 3.94
C GLN A 113 -10.14 -30.36 4.82
N GLU A 114 -10.47 -30.91 5.98
CA GLU A 114 -9.48 -31.53 6.84
C GLU A 114 -8.93 -32.80 6.19
N LEU A 115 -7.62 -32.81 5.91
CA LEU A 115 -7.01 -33.90 5.17
C LEU A 115 -7.14 -35.24 5.91
N LYS A 116 -7.12 -35.22 7.25
CA LYS A 116 -7.29 -36.41 8.10
C LYS A 116 -8.66 -37.09 7.94
N LEU A 117 -9.66 -36.36 7.46
CA LEU A 117 -11.02 -36.86 7.26
C LEU A 117 -11.28 -37.28 5.81
N ILE A 118 -10.29 -37.09 4.92
CA ILE A 118 -10.41 -37.40 3.49
C ILE A 118 -9.58 -38.62 3.14
N ASP A 119 -10.22 -39.60 2.51
CA ASP A 119 -9.51 -40.65 1.78
C ASP A 119 -8.99 -40.09 0.45
N ILE A 120 -7.73 -39.65 0.46
CA ILE A 120 -7.03 -39.11 -0.71
C ILE A 120 -7.05 -40.14 -1.86
N LYS A 121 -6.88 -41.44 -1.57
CA LYS A 121 -6.82 -42.46 -2.62
C LYS A 121 -8.14 -42.55 -3.37
N SER A 122 -9.25 -42.54 -2.64
CA SER A 122 -10.60 -42.51 -3.24
C SER A 122 -10.87 -41.20 -3.99
N LEU A 123 -10.43 -40.05 -3.44
CA LEU A 123 -10.55 -38.76 -4.12
C LEU A 123 -9.80 -38.74 -5.45
N LEU A 124 -8.54 -39.17 -5.47
CA LEU A 124 -7.73 -39.25 -6.69
C LEU A 124 -8.32 -40.26 -7.69
N GLY A 125 -8.87 -41.37 -7.20
CA GLY A 125 -9.60 -42.33 -8.03
C GLY A 125 -10.82 -41.70 -8.71
N ARG A 126 -11.59 -40.87 -8.00
CA ARG A 126 -12.72 -40.14 -8.59
C ARG A 126 -12.27 -39.12 -9.64
N LEU A 127 -11.24 -38.33 -9.34
CA LEU A 127 -10.68 -37.36 -10.29
C LEU A 127 -10.20 -38.05 -11.59
N LYS A 128 -9.63 -39.25 -11.45
CA LYS A 128 -9.23 -40.10 -12.58
C LYS A 128 -10.42 -40.55 -13.42
N VAL A 129 -11.46 -41.09 -12.80
CA VAL A 129 -12.68 -41.56 -13.51
C VAL A 129 -13.40 -40.41 -14.21
N MET A 130 -13.42 -39.23 -13.59
CA MET A 130 -14.03 -38.03 -14.16
C MET A 130 -13.16 -37.34 -15.23
N ALA A 131 -11.97 -37.87 -15.53
CA ALA A 131 -10.99 -37.27 -16.44
C ALA A 131 -10.73 -35.78 -16.15
N MET A 132 -10.65 -35.42 -14.87
CA MET A 132 -10.55 -34.02 -14.47
C MET A 132 -9.12 -33.50 -14.61
N SER A 133 -9.01 -32.25 -15.06
CA SER A 133 -7.79 -31.46 -15.03
C SER A 133 -7.86 -30.46 -13.88
N GLY A 134 -6.73 -30.24 -13.21
CA GLY A 134 -6.69 -29.32 -12.08
C GLY A 134 -5.52 -29.55 -11.12
N CYS A 135 -5.73 -29.14 -9.88
CA CYS A 135 -4.71 -29.20 -8.83
C CYS A 135 -5.32 -29.56 -7.48
N LEU A 136 -4.69 -30.50 -6.79
CA LEU A 136 -4.91 -30.73 -5.37
C LEU A 136 -3.93 -29.86 -4.58
N ARG A 137 -4.43 -28.93 -3.78
CA ARG A 137 -3.59 -28.09 -2.92
C ARG A 137 -3.67 -28.60 -1.50
N ILE A 138 -2.57 -29.14 -0.98
CA ILE A 138 -2.41 -29.57 0.40
C ILE A 138 -1.61 -28.51 1.15
N TYR A 139 -2.11 -28.01 2.26
CA TYR A 139 -1.47 -26.90 2.96
C TYR A 139 -1.68 -26.90 4.47
N THR A 140 -0.73 -26.31 5.17
CA THR A 140 -0.84 -25.89 6.57
C THR A 140 -0.87 -24.36 6.64
N SER A 141 -0.73 -23.78 7.83
CA SER A 141 -0.57 -22.33 7.99
C SER A 141 0.66 -21.76 7.28
N ASP A 142 1.70 -22.58 7.06
CA ASP A 142 3.03 -22.15 6.65
C ASP A 142 3.64 -22.91 5.47
N ARG A 143 3.09 -24.08 5.09
CA ARG A 143 3.60 -24.91 3.99
C ARG A 143 2.52 -25.24 2.99
N VAL A 144 2.93 -25.40 1.73
CA VAL A 144 2.03 -25.82 0.65
C VAL A 144 2.70 -26.86 -0.24
N ALA A 145 1.91 -27.86 -0.61
CA ALA A 145 2.22 -28.86 -1.63
C ALA A 145 1.07 -28.90 -2.63
N LEU A 146 1.41 -28.99 -3.91
CA LEU A 146 0.48 -29.06 -5.03
C LEU A 146 0.66 -30.41 -5.73
N ILE A 147 -0.45 -31.01 -6.13
CA ILE A 147 -0.45 -32.17 -7.01
C ILE A 147 -1.26 -31.82 -8.24
N PHE A 148 -0.63 -31.81 -9.40
CA PHE A 148 -1.28 -31.45 -10.65
C PHE A 148 -1.81 -32.69 -11.36
N TYR A 149 -3.00 -32.54 -11.96
CA TYR A 149 -3.64 -33.60 -12.74
C TYR A 149 -4.08 -33.04 -14.08
N ARG A 150 -3.96 -33.84 -15.13
CA ARG A 150 -4.51 -33.57 -16.44
C ARG A 150 -5.23 -34.80 -16.95
N ASP A 151 -6.47 -34.62 -17.36
CA ASP A 151 -7.36 -35.68 -17.87
C ASP A 151 -7.39 -36.89 -16.92
N GLY A 152 -7.44 -36.62 -15.62
CA GLY A 152 -7.45 -37.65 -14.57
C GLY A 152 -6.10 -38.29 -14.26
N SER A 153 -5.02 -37.92 -14.95
CA SER A 153 -3.68 -38.45 -14.73
C SER A 153 -2.80 -37.47 -13.95
N PRO A 154 -2.10 -37.91 -12.89
CA PRO A 154 -1.18 -37.03 -12.16
C PRO A 154 -0.01 -36.63 -13.08
N LEU A 155 0.21 -35.33 -13.20
CA LEU A 155 1.40 -34.78 -13.84
C LEU A 155 2.60 -34.85 -12.89
N GLY A 156 2.35 -34.70 -11.59
CA GLY A 156 3.31 -34.88 -10.50
C GLY A 156 3.11 -33.88 -9.36
N PHE A 157 4.12 -33.77 -8.52
CA PHE A 157 4.12 -33.09 -7.23
C PHE A 157 4.96 -31.82 -7.29
N PHE A 158 4.52 -30.80 -6.56
CA PHE A 158 5.30 -29.58 -6.38
C PHE A 158 5.20 -29.10 -4.94
N HIS A 159 6.33 -28.77 -4.32
CA HIS A 159 6.39 -28.31 -2.94
C HIS A 159 7.41 -27.17 -2.80
N ASP A 160 7.40 -26.51 -1.64
CA ASP A 160 8.37 -25.46 -1.33
C ASP A 160 9.82 -25.96 -1.51
N GLY A 161 10.61 -25.23 -2.31
CA GLY A 161 12.01 -25.54 -2.61
C GLY A 161 12.23 -26.37 -3.88
N SER A 162 11.19 -26.94 -4.49
CA SER A 162 11.32 -27.63 -5.78
C SER A 162 11.31 -26.63 -6.94
N THR A 163 11.88 -26.99 -8.09
CA THR A 163 11.88 -26.12 -9.30
C THR A 163 11.10 -26.69 -10.47
N ASP A 164 10.73 -27.96 -10.40
CA ASP A 164 10.04 -28.70 -11.44
C ASP A 164 9.01 -29.65 -10.82
N ILE A 165 8.18 -30.26 -11.66
CA ILE A 165 7.22 -31.26 -11.22
C ILE A 165 7.99 -32.55 -10.91
N GLU A 166 7.97 -32.95 -9.64
CA GLU A 166 8.56 -34.21 -9.18
C GLU A 166 7.58 -35.37 -9.39
N THR A 167 8.08 -36.54 -9.78
CA THR A 167 7.25 -37.75 -9.95
C THR A 167 7.22 -38.63 -8.70
N THR A 168 8.06 -38.32 -7.71
CA THR A 168 8.18 -39.02 -6.43
C THR A 168 7.50 -38.23 -5.31
N ALA A 169 6.62 -38.89 -4.55
CA ALA A 169 5.72 -38.23 -3.59
C ALA A 169 6.34 -37.91 -2.22
N ASP A 170 7.61 -38.26 -1.97
CA ASP A 170 8.18 -38.34 -0.62
C ASP A 170 8.05 -37.03 0.19
N ASN A 171 8.23 -35.87 -0.45
CA ASN A 171 8.14 -34.57 0.22
C ASN A 171 6.72 -34.02 0.34
N SER A 172 5.84 -34.28 -0.63
CA SER A 172 4.43 -33.80 -0.57
C SER A 172 3.62 -34.54 0.49
N LEU A 173 3.97 -35.82 0.73
CA LEU A 173 3.47 -36.59 1.86
C LEU A 173 3.90 -35.99 3.22
N SER A 174 4.99 -35.22 3.28
CA SER A 174 5.42 -34.55 4.51
C SER A 174 4.40 -33.49 4.95
N VAL A 175 3.96 -32.60 4.04
CA VAL A 175 2.93 -31.58 4.35
C VAL A 175 1.60 -32.24 4.70
N ALA A 176 1.22 -33.29 3.97
CA ALA A 176 0.01 -34.08 4.26
C ALA A 176 0.00 -34.71 5.66
N ARG A 177 1.18 -35.05 6.22
CA ARG A 177 1.31 -35.65 7.56
C ARG A 177 1.31 -34.61 8.68
N MET A 178 1.39 -33.31 8.36
CA MET A 178 1.44 -32.26 9.38
C MET A 178 0.09 -32.10 10.10
N PRO A 179 0.10 -31.79 11.42
CA PRO A 179 -1.13 -31.47 12.14
C PRO A 179 -1.87 -30.28 11.50
N GLY A 180 -3.19 -30.42 11.33
CA GLY A 180 -4.02 -29.36 10.77
C GLY A 180 -3.91 -29.18 9.26
N ALA A 181 -3.25 -30.10 8.54
CA ALA A 181 -3.20 -30.08 7.09
C ALA A 181 -4.61 -30.09 6.49
N LYS A 182 -4.84 -29.16 5.57
CA LYS A 182 -6.08 -29.00 4.81
C LYS A 182 -5.83 -29.28 3.34
N VAL A 183 -6.90 -29.60 2.63
CA VAL A 183 -6.88 -29.80 1.19
C VAL A 183 -7.96 -29.00 0.49
N ASP A 184 -7.56 -28.42 -0.64
CA ASP A 184 -8.44 -27.89 -1.65
C ASP A 184 -8.36 -28.73 -2.92
N VAL A 185 -9.48 -28.83 -3.61
CA VAL A 185 -9.56 -29.41 -4.95
C VAL A 185 -9.92 -28.29 -5.91
N LEU A 186 -8.96 -27.93 -6.75
CA LEU A 186 -9.14 -26.95 -7.79
C LEU A 186 -9.27 -27.69 -9.12
N THR A 187 -10.24 -27.24 -9.90
CA THR A 187 -10.54 -27.80 -11.21
C THR A 187 -10.28 -26.74 -12.24
N THR A 188 -9.69 -27.13 -13.35
CA THR A 188 -9.47 -26.24 -14.46
C THR A 188 -10.34 -26.76 -15.59
N LYS A 189 -11.20 -25.91 -16.14
CA LYS A 189 -11.77 -26.20 -17.45
C LYS A 189 -10.56 -26.31 -18.35
N GLY A 190 -10.34 -27.51 -18.90
CA GLY A 190 -9.11 -27.87 -19.60
C GLY A 190 -8.63 -26.65 -20.34
N ALA A 191 -7.53 -26.06 -19.87
CA ALA A 191 -6.93 -24.95 -20.57
C ALA A 191 -6.54 -25.57 -21.90
N GLY A 192 -7.43 -25.41 -22.89
CA GLY A 192 -7.11 -25.79 -24.24
C GLY A 192 -5.76 -25.16 -24.51
N GLU A 193 -4.96 -25.86 -25.27
CA GLU A 193 -3.71 -25.37 -25.86
C GLU A 193 -3.94 -24.15 -26.78
N GLY A 194 -4.97 -23.34 -26.52
CA GLY A 194 -5.08 -21.96 -26.94
C GLY A 194 -3.95 -21.18 -26.26
N MET A 195 -3.07 -20.66 -27.10
CA MET A 195 -1.96 -19.80 -26.72
C MET A 195 -2.45 -18.69 -25.77
N LEU A 196 -2.12 -18.77 -24.46
CA LEU A 196 -2.42 -17.70 -23.50
C LEU A 196 -1.92 -16.37 -24.08
N ALA A 197 -2.71 -15.31 -23.99
CA ALA A 197 -2.29 -14.02 -24.51
C ALA A 197 -1.02 -13.55 -23.78
N ASP A 198 -0.07 -12.98 -24.53
CA ASP A 198 1.09 -12.34 -23.93
C ASP A 198 0.71 -10.90 -23.56
N LEU A 199 0.41 -10.68 -22.28
CA LEU A 199 -0.04 -9.38 -21.78
C LEU A 199 1.00 -8.28 -22.00
N MET A 200 2.29 -8.63 -22.14
CA MET A 200 3.34 -7.64 -22.48
C MET A 200 3.21 -7.11 -23.92
N LYS A 201 2.57 -7.85 -24.83
CA LYS A 201 2.37 -7.42 -26.22
C LYS A 201 1.09 -6.63 -26.42
N SER A 202 0.11 -6.84 -25.56
CA SER A 202 -1.22 -6.25 -25.68
C SER A 202 -1.47 -5.10 -24.71
N ALA A 203 -0.73 -5.01 -23.60
CA ALA A 203 -0.75 -3.84 -22.73
C ALA A 203 0.47 -2.95 -22.92
N ASP A 204 0.21 -1.65 -22.88
CA ASP A 204 1.24 -0.64 -22.64
C ASP A 204 1.54 -0.58 -21.12
N VAL A 205 2.37 -1.52 -20.67
CA VAL A 205 2.83 -1.61 -19.27
C VAL A 205 3.50 -0.32 -18.82
N THR A 206 4.21 0.36 -19.73
CA THR A 206 4.86 1.64 -19.46
C THR A 206 3.83 2.74 -19.21
N ALA A 207 2.75 2.80 -20.00
CA ALA A 207 1.67 3.75 -19.77
C ALA A 207 0.95 3.50 -18.44
N LEU A 208 0.71 2.24 -18.06
CA LEU A 208 0.11 1.90 -16.76
C LEU A 208 0.99 2.42 -15.60
N TRP A 209 2.31 2.24 -15.69
CA TRP A 209 3.24 2.74 -14.68
C TRP A 209 3.28 4.27 -14.62
N ASN A 210 3.36 4.94 -15.77
CA ASN A 210 3.37 6.40 -15.83
C ASN A 210 2.07 6.99 -15.28
N LYS A 211 0.92 6.35 -15.53
CA LYS A 211 -0.36 6.73 -14.94
C LYS A 211 -0.30 6.63 -13.41
N ALA A 212 0.16 5.50 -12.88
CA ALA A 212 0.28 5.30 -11.43
C ALA A 212 1.21 6.34 -10.76
N GLN A 213 2.36 6.65 -11.38
CA GLN A 213 3.26 7.72 -10.91
C GLN A 213 2.59 9.10 -10.94
N GLY A 214 1.85 9.41 -12.00
CA GLY A 214 1.12 10.67 -12.14
C GLY A 214 0.03 10.83 -11.09
N GLU A 215 -0.70 9.75 -10.77
CA GLU A 215 -1.70 9.76 -9.71
C GLU A 215 -1.08 9.94 -8.33
N LEU A 216 0.02 9.26 -8.02
CA LEU A 216 0.74 9.45 -6.76
C LEU A 216 1.23 10.90 -6.61
N ALA A 217 1.82 11.48 -7.66
CA ALA A 217 2.28 12.87 -7.66
C ALA A 217 1.14 13.86 -7.44
N ARG A 218 -0.04 13.60 -8.03
CA ARG A 218 -1.25 14.41 -7.80
C ARG A 218 -1.73 14.31 -6.35
N ARG A 219 -1.83 13.10 -5.79
CA ARG A 219 -2.22 12.90 -4.39
C ARG A 219 -1.29 13.64 -3.43
N SER A 220 0.03 13.53 -3.63
CA SER A 220 1.01 14.25 -2.81
C SER A 220 0.85 15.76 -2.88
N ARG A 221 0.62 16.32 -4.08
CA ARG A 221 0.37 17.77 -4.24
C ARG A 221 -0.91 18.21 -3.57
N THR A 222 -2.00 17.45 -3.70
CA THR A 222 -3.28 17.78 -3.05
C THR A 222 -3.14 17.78 -1.53
N VAL A 223 -2.46 16.80 -0.94
CA VAL A 223 -2.19 16.75 0.50
C VAL A 223 -1.32 17.93 0.95
N GLU A 224 -0.29 18.27 0.18
CA GLU A 224 0.56 19.43 0.46
C GLU A 224 -0.22 20.76 0.38
N GLU A 225 -1.06 20.93 -0.64
CA GLU A 225 -1.92 22.11 -0.77
C GLU A 225 -2.95 22.19 0.36
N GLU A 226 -3.59 21.09 0.74
CA GLU A 226 -4.54 21.03 1.84
C GLU A 226 -3.87 21.34 3.19
N THR A 227 -2.70 20.75 3.45
CA THR A 227 -1.94 21.04 4.69
C THR A 227 -1.49 22.49 4.76
N LEU A 228 -1.04 23.09 3.64
CA LEU A 228 -0.72 24.51 3.56
C LEU A 228 -1.96 25.39 3.77
N ARG A 229 -3.10 25.04 3.17
CA ARG A 229 -4.37 25.76 3.36
C ARG A 229 -4.80 25.71 4.83
N VAL A 230 -4.84 24.53 5.44
CA VAL A 230 -5.19 24.35 6.86
C VAL A 230 -4.25 25.16 7.76
N ARG A 231 -2.94 25.11 7.50
CA ARG A 231 -1.95 25.91 8.24
C ARG A 231 -2.21 27.41 8.10
N SER A 232 -2.51 27.88 6.89
CA SER A 232 -2.78 29.31 6.63
C SER A 232 -4.06 29.80 7.31
N VAL A 233 -5.10 28.97 7.38
CA VAL A 233 -6.36 29.28 8.08
C VAL A 233 -6.09 29.34 9.59
N ARG A 234 -5.42 28.33 10.15
CA ARG A 234 -5.06 28.29 11.57
C ARG A 234 -4.19 29.49 11.99
N GLU A 235 -3.26 29.92 11.13
CA GLU A 235 -2.44 31.10 11.41
C GLU A 235 -3.25 32.41 11.37
N LYS A 236 -4.17 32.56 10.42
CA LYS A 236 -5.08 33.72 10.35
C LYS A 236 -5.99 33.80 11.56
N ASP A 237 -6.60 32.68 11.96
CA ASP A 237 -7.47 32.61 13.14
C ASP A 237 -6.69 32.96 14.41
N ARG A 238 -5.47 32.42 14.54
CA ARG A 238 -4.58 32.74 15.68
C ARG A 238 -4.26 34.23 15.75
N ARG A 239 -3.99 34.87 14.60
CA ARG A 239 -3.74 36.32 14.51
C ARG A 239 -4.96 37.14 14.91
N GLN A 240 -6.14 36.78 14.41
CA GLN A 240 -7.39 37.47 14.73
C GLN A 240 -7.74 37.34 16.21
N ASN A 241 -7.61 36.14 16.79
CA ASN A 241 -7.86 35.91 18.21
C ASN A 241 -6.90 36.71 19.09
N LEU A 242 -5.61 36.72 18.74
CA LEU A 242 -4.64 37.51 19.48
C LEU A 242 -4.95 39.01 19.41
N LEU A 243 -5.25 39.53 18.22
CA LEU A 243 -5.63 40.93 18.06
C LEU A 243 -6.88 41.26 18.89
N ALA A 244 -7.90 40.41 18.88
CA ALA A 244 -9.12 40.60 19.65
C ALA A 244 -8.85 40.67 21.17
N VAL A 245 -8.02 39.77 21.69
CA VAL A 245 -7.63 39.76 23.12
C VAL A 245 -6.84 41.02 23.48
N LEU A 246 -5.84 41.38 22.68
CA LEU A 246 -5.02 42.57 22.94
C LEU A 246 -5.88 43.85 22.88
N THR A 247 -6.75 43.96 21.88
CA THR A 247 -7.65 45.12 21.74
C THR A 247 -8.61 45.21 22.93
N ALA A 248 -9.22 44.09 23.35
CA ALA A 248 -10.13 44.07 24.49
C ALA A 248 -9.44 44.52 25.79
N VAL A 249 -8.23 44.03 26.06
CA VAL A 249 -7.44 44.46 27.22
C VAL A 249 -7.08 45.94 27.11
N SER A 250 -6.69 46.43 25.94
CA SER A 250 -6.36 47.85 25.78
C SER A 250 -7.57 48.76 25.96
N VAL A 251 -8.74 48.38 25.44
CA VAL A 251 -9.98 49.14 25.61
C VAL A 251 -10.39 49.18 27.09
N LYS A 252 -10.22 48.08 27.83
CA LYS A 252 -10.48 48.02 29.27
C LYS A 252 -9.61 49.02 30.06
N HIS A 253 -8.35 49.19 29.69
CA HIS A 253 -7.41 50.05 30.42
C HIS A 253 -7.34 51.50 29.92
N LEU A 254 -7.42 51.71 28.62
CA LEU A 254 -7.14 52.99 27.94
C LEU A 254 -8.33 53.52 27.12
N GLY A 255 -9.47 52.81 27.12
CA GLY A 255 -10.64 53.18 26.32
C GLY A 255 -10.44 53.00 24.81
N LYS A 256 -11.30 53.63 24.01
CA LYS A 256 -11.29 53.48 22.53
C LYS A 256 -9.94 53.85 21.90
N ILE A 257 -9.23 54.82 22.48
CA ILE A 257 -7.91 55.24 21.99
C ILE A 257 -6.90 54.08 22.12
N GLY A 258 -6.93 53.33 23.22
CA GLY A 258 -6.08 52.14 23.39
C GLY A 258 -6.29 51.07 22.33
N GLY A 259 -7.56 50.76 22.02
CA GLY A 259 -7.89 49.82 20.95
C GLY A 259 -7.27 50.21 19.60
N SER A 260 -7.40 51.49 19.23
CA SER A 260 -6.80 52.00 17.99
C SER A 260 -5.27 51.96 17.98
N MET A 261 -4.62 52.11 19.14
CA MET A 261 -3.17 51.97 19.28
C MET A 261 -2.72 50.52 19.10
N VAL A 262 -3.46 49.56 19.65
CA VAL A 262 -3.18 48.14 19.47
C VAL A 262 -3.30 47.76 18.00
N GLU A 263 -4.39 48.09 17.32
CA GLU A 263 -4.57 47.76 15.90
C GLU A 263 -3.42 48.28 15.05
N LYS A 264 -3.05 49.55 15.23
CA LYS A 264 -1.97 50.21 14.50
C LYS A 264 -0.59 49.60 14.76
N GLU A 265 -0.27 49.31 16.03
CA GLU A 265 1.03 48.74 16.37
C GLU A 265 1.11 47.23 16.09
N PHE A 266 -0.03 46.52 16.09
CA PHE A 266 -0.14 45.12 15.72
C PHE A 266 0.16 44.96 14.23
N GLU A 267 -0.45 45.78 13.36
CA GLU A 267 -0.20 45.75 11.91
C GLU A 267 1.26 46.05 11.56
N LYS A 268 1.91 46.97 12.31
CA LYS A 268 3.30 47.37 12.07
C LYS A 268 4.34 46.41 12.64
N SER A 269 4.04 45.78 13.76
CA SER A 269 5.04 45.01 14.54
C SER A 269 4.88 43.51 14.37
N LEU A 270 3.71 43.05 13.92
CA LEU A 270 3.37 41.63 13.79
C LEU A 270 2.91 41.28 12.36
N SER A 271 3.54 41.90 11.35
CA SER A 271 3.31 41.59 9.92
C SER A 271 3.97 40.29 9.45
N GLY A 272 4.98 39.80 10.18
CA GLY A 272 5.78 38.60 9.86
C GLY A 272 5.37 37.33 10.62
N ALA A 273 6.32 36.65 11.24
CA ALA A 273 6.01 35.50 12.10
C ALA A 273 5.45 35.95 13.46
N LEU A 274 4.49 35.20 14.00
CA LEU A 274 4.02 35.37 15.38
C LEU A 274 4.96 34.62 16.33
N ASP A 275 6.05 35.29 16.72
CA ASP A 275 7.04 34.79 17.68
C ASP A 275 7.20 35.74 18.88
N GLU A 276 7.92 35.26 19.90
CA GLU A 276 8.12 35.99 21.15
C GLU A 276 8.92 37.29 20.95
N ALA A 277 9.86 37.31 20.00
CA ALA A 277 10.65 38.49 19.66
C ALA A 277 9.77 39.61 19.07
N SER A 278 8.89 39.25 18.13
CA SER A 278 7.97 40.21 17.49
C SER A 278 6.95 40.75 18.49
N LEU A 279 6.51 39.93 19.44
CA LEU A 279 5.63 40.37 20.54
C LEU A 279 6.33 41.32 21.51
N MET A 280 7.60 41.09 21.83
CA MET A 280 8.39 42.02 22.64
C MET A 280 8.51 43.40 21.98
N VAL A 281 8.76 43.43 20.67
CA VAL A 281 8.80 44.68 19.89
C VAL A 281 7.43 45.38 19.91
N PHE A 282 6.34 44.62 19.73
CA PHE A 282 4.98 45.14 19.83
C PHE A 282 4.72 45.78 21.20
N TYR A 283 5.04 45.11 22.30
CA TYR A 283 4.80 45.64 23.65
C TYR A 283 5.61 46.91 23.95
N ASP A 284 6.86 46.98 23.49
CA ASP A 284 7.69 48.19 23.66
C ASP A 284 7.11 49.40 22.89
N ARG A 285 6.69 49.20 21.64
CA ARG A 285 6.06 50.26 20.84
C ARG A 285 4.72 50.70 21.41
N LEU A 286 3.89 49.75 21.83
CA LEU A 286 2.60 50.05 22.46
C LEU A 286 2.79 50.82 23.77
N SER A 287 3.76 50.44 24.60
CA SER A 287 4.10 51.15 25.83
C SER A 287 4.50 52.61 25.55
N LYS A 288 5.35 52.84 24.54
CA LYS A 288 5.76 54.17 24.12
C LYS A 288 4.58 55.02 23.63
N ALA A 289 3.68 54.45 22.83
CA ALA A 289 2.49 55.14 22.35
C ALA A 289 1.50 55.47 23.48
N ALA A 290 1.29 54.53 24.42
CA ALA A 290 0.34 54.67 25.52
C ALA A 290 0.76 55.74 26.57
N LYS A 291 2.06 56.05 26.69
CA LYS A 291 2.56 57.12 27.58
C LYS A 291 1.98 58.50 27.29
N LEU A 292 1.47 58.72 26.07
CA LEU A 292 0.84 59.98 25.68
C LEU A 292 -0.59 60.14 26.24
N VAL A 293 -1.19 59.06 26.75
CA VAL A 293 -2.61 59.02 27.12
C VAL A 293 -2.89 58.38 28.48
N ALA A 294 -1.91 57.75 29.13
CA ALA A 294 -2.06 57.20 30.48
C ALA A 294 -0.76 57.20 31.29
N GLY A 295 -0.89 57.15 32.62
CA GLY A 295 0.22 57.04 33.56
C GLY A 295 0.84 55.63 33.61
N ALA A 296 2.12 55.57 34.02
CA ALA A 296 2.94 54.35 33.97
C ALA A 296 2.32 53.12 34.69
N SER A 297 1.64 53.32 35.82
CA SER A 297 0.97 52.23 36.55
C SER A 297 -0.13 51.55 35.72
N LYS A 298 -0.93 52.33 34.99
CA LYS A 298 -2.01 51.81 34.14
C LYS A 298 -1.47 51.07 32.92
N ILE A 299 -0.40 51.58 32.33
CA ILE A 299 0.29 50.95 31.19
C ILE A 299 0.90 49.61 31.59
N ASN A 300 1.58 49.54 32.75
CA ASN A 300 2.18 48.29 33.23
C ASN A 300 1.10 47.22 33.51
N SER A 301 -0.01 47.60 34.16
CA SER A 301 -1.13 46.67 34.40
C SER A 301 -1.74 46.15 33.11
N MET A 302 -1.87 47.01 32.09
CA MET A 302 -2.38 46.62 30.77
C MET A 302 -1.45 45.60 30.10
N LEU A 303 -0.14 45.88 30.06
CA LEU A 303 0.84 45.02 29.39
C LEU A 303 0.96 43.65 30.07
N ASP A 304 0.86 43.58 31.40
CA ASP A 304 0.88 42.30 32.12
C ASP A 304 -0.36 41.45 31.83
N GLU A 305 -1.53 42.08 31.71
CA GLU A 305 -2.77 41.38 31.33
C GLU A 305 -2.72 40.92 29.86
N MET A 306 -2.15 41.74 28.96
CA MET A 306 -1.93 41.37 27.55
C MET A 306 -0.98 40.18 27.40
N LYS A 307 0.15 40.18 28.13
CA LYS A 307 1.13 39.07 28.09
C LYS A 307 0.51 37.76 28.55
N LYS A 308 -0.34 37.78 29.59
CA LYS A 308 -1.09 36.61 30.06
C LYS A 308 -2.07 36.11 29.00
N GLY A 309 -2.84 37.02 28.39
CA GLY A 309 -3.79 36.68 27.32
C GLY A 309 -3.10 36.13 26.06
N ALA A 310 -1.97 36.72 25.67
CA ALA A 310 -1.19 36.26 24.53
C ALA A 310 -0.56 34.88 24.76
N LYS A 311 -0.11 34.58 25.99
CA LYS A 311 0.49 33.29 26.35
C LYS A 311 -0.49 32.13 26.15
N GLY A 312 -1.77 32.30 26.52
CA GLY A 312 -2.80 31.27 26.28
C GLY A 312 -3.01 30.95 24.80
N ILE A 313 -2.92 31.94 23.91
CA ILE A 313 -3.10 31.76 22.46
C ILE A 313 -1.84 31.16 21.79
N LEU A 314 -0.66 31.37 22.40
CA LEU A 314 0.60 30.81 21.92
C LEU A 314 0.82 29.36 22.37
N GLU A 315 0.30 28.97 23.54
CA GLU A 315 0.43 27.61 24.10
C GLU A 315 -0.57 26.60 23.50
N GLU A 316 -1.66 27.04 22.86
CA GLU A 316 -2.63 26.20 22.13
C GLU A 316 -2.22 25.87 20.67
N GLY A 317 -1.04 26.33 20.23
CA GLY A 317 -0.49 26.17 18.87
C GLY A 317 0.34 24.91 18.68
#